data_AF-A0A1J1IJJ0-F1
#
_entry.id   AF-A0A1J1IJJ0-F1
#
_cell.length_a   1.000
_cell.length_b   1.000
_cell.length_c   1.000
_cell.angle_alpha   90.00
_cell.angle_beta   90.00
_cell.angle_gamma   90.00
#
_symmetry.space_group_name_H-M   'P 1'
#
loop_
_entity.id
_entity.type
_entity.pdbx_description
1 polymer ?
#
loop_
_entity_poly.entity_id
_entity_poly.type
_entity_poly.pdbx_seq_one_letter_code
_entity_poly.pdbx_strand_id
1 'polypeptide(L)'
;MSSHLLKVFVYGTLKNGQPNYHLLNNIENGFSKFVAIGKTSQKFPLVVGTRYNIPFLINRPGIGNHVVGEIYSIDEKMFARLDVLEDYPEFYDREIQDIDIEDGKEKLKCWVYLLKNFPEKLLNLPHIAEYKNSAEKRYQERCQRVSNILAKDDLEYGVETD
;
A
#
# COMPACT_ATOMS: atom_id res chain seq x y z
N MET A 1 17.76 -13.34 21.74
CA MET A 1 16.40 -13.26 21.16
C MET A 1 16.56 -13.27 19.65
N SER A 2 16.16 -14.34 18.96
CA SER A 2 16.12 -14.31 17.50
C SER A 2 14.95 -13.41 17.11
N SER A 3 15.22 -12.26 16.50
CA SER A 3 14.16 -11.41 15.96
C SER A 3 13.50 -12.16 14.81
N HIS A 4 12.21 -12.45 14.94
CA HIS A 4 11.45 -13.02 13.84
C HIS A 4 11.30 -11.94 12.76
N LEU A 5 11.82 -12.21 11.57
CA LEU A 5 11.70 -11.30 10.43
C LEU A 5 10.45 -11.63 9.62
N LEU A 6 9.68 -10.60 9.33
CA LEU A 6 8.46 -10.64 8.53
C LEU A 6 8.76 -10.13 7.14
N LYS A 7 8.05 -10.64 6.13
CA LYS A 7 8.09 -10.09 4.77
C LYS A 7 6.86 -9.22 4.55
N VAL A 8 7.07 -7.97 4.14
CA VAL A 8 6.01 -7.05 3.74
C VAL A 8 6.18 -6.72 2.27
N PHE A 9 5.08 -6.65 1.53
CA PHE A 9 5.05 -6.20 0.15
C PHE A 9 4.39 -4.82 0.07
N VAL A 10 5.14 -3.85 -0.46
CA VAL A 10 4.71 -2.46 -0.60
C VAL A 10 4.52 -2.12 -2.08
N TYR A 11 3.37 -1.55 -2.41
CA TYR A 11 2.97 -1.22 -3.79
C TYR A 11 2.81 0.28 -4.03
N GLY A 12 2.67 1.07 -2.95
CA GLY A 12 2.33 2.48 -3.00
C GLY A 12 3.46 3.40 -2.55
N THR A 13 3.12 4.32 -1.64
CA THR A 13 3.99 5.42 -1.19
C THR A 13 5.24 4.99 -0.42
N LEU A 14 5.33 3.74 0.02
CA LEU A 14 6.46 3.17 0.75
C LEU A 14 7.57 2.64 -0.18
N LYS A 15 7.33 2.49 -1.49
CA LYS A 15 8.36 2.01 -2.42
C LYS A 15 9.55 2.97 -2.50
N ASN A 16 10.71 2.47 -2.91
CA ASN A 16 11.89 3.30 -3.13
C ASN A 16 11.58 4.47 -4.10
N GLY A 17 12.05 5.67 -3.74
CA GLY A 17 11.77 6.91 -4.47
C GLY A 17 10.35 7.46 -4.30
N GLN A 18 9.50 6.84 -3.46
CA GLN A 18 8.17 7.35 -3.13
C GLN A 18 8.18 8.11 -1.78
N PRO A 19 7.18 8.97 -1.51
CA PRO A 19 7.23 9.94 -0.41
C PRO A 19 7.48 9.33 0.98
N ASN A 20 6.89 8.17 1.27
CA ASN A 20 6.98 7.54 2.59
C ASN A 20 8.14 6.54 2.74
N TYR A 21 9.00 6.39 1.72
CA TYR A 21 10.14 5.46 1.78
C TYR A 21 11.08 5.70 2.98
N HIS A 22 11.16 6.95 3.44
CA HIS A 22 11.94 7.34 4.61
C HIS A 22 11.59 6.53 5.87
N LEU A 23 10.36 6.02 5.99
CA LEU A 23 9.95 5.19 7.12
C LEU A 23 10.66 3.83 7.13
N LEU A 24 10.82 3.20 5.96
CA LEU A 24 11.52 1.93 5.80
C LEU A 24 13.04 2.09 5.89
N ASN A 25 13.57 3.28 5.60
CA ASN A 25 15.02 3.54 5.62
C ASN A 25 15.52 4.13 6.95
N ASN A 26 14.63 4.46 7.89
CA ASN A 26 15.02 4.99 9.20
C ASN A 26 15.23 3.85 10.21
N ILE A 27 16.47 3.67 10.66
CA ILE A 27 16.87 2.65 11.64
C ILE A 27 16.17 2.81 13.00
N GLU A 28 15.73 4.03 13.34
CA GLU A 28 14.97 4.28 14.58
C GLU A 28 13.58 3.64 14.55
N ASN A 29 13.02 3.41 13.35
CA ASN A 29 11.74 2.74 13.17
C ASN A 29 11.85 1.22 13.31
N GLY A 30 13.04 0.63 13.18
CA GLY A 30 13.28 -0.80 13.24
C GLY A 30 14.18 -1.29 12.10
N PHE A 31 14.36 -2.60 12.02
CA PHE A 31 15.09 -3.24 10.92
C PHE A 31 14.23 -3.32 9.66
N SER A 32 14.83 -2.99 8.52
CA SER A 32 14.25 -3.20 7.19
C SER A 32 15.36 -3.50 6.19
N LYS A 33 15.13 -4.48 5.32
CA LYS A 33 16.05 -4.84 4.24
C LYS A 33 15.26 -5.18 2.98
N PHE A 34 15.61 -4.54 1.87
CA PHE A 34 15.06 -4.88 0.56
C PHE A 34 15.38 -6.34 0.19
N VAL A 35 14.39 -7.05 -0.34
CA VAL A 35 14.49 -8.45 -0.74
C VAL A 35 14.44 -8.56 -2.26
N ALA A 36 13.35 -8.10 -2.89
CA ALA A 36 13.13 -8.24 -4.33
C ALA A 36 12.04 -7.28 -4.82
N ILE A 37 12.02 -7.04 -6.14
CA ILE A 37 10.83 -6.54 -6.84
C ILE A 37 9.94 -7.74 -7.14
N GLY A 38 8.62 -7.58 -6.95
CA GLY A 38 7.65 -8.64 -7.20
C GLY A 38 6.33 -8.11 -7.73
N LYS A 39 5.44 -9.04 -8.09
CA LYS A 39 4.06 -8.74 -8.48
C LYS A 39 3.07 -9.64 -7.73
N THR A 40 1.89 -9.15 -7.41
CA THR A 40 0.87 -10.01 -6.77
C THR A 40 0.53 -11.20 -7.67
N SER A 41 0.50 -12.42 -7.12
CA SER A 41 0.17 -13.62 -7.91
C SER A 41 -1.27 -13.59 -8.41
N GLN A 42 -2.18 -12.97 -7.63
CA GLN A 42 -3.55 -12.70 -8.05
C GLN A 42 -3.73 -11.23 -8.45
N LYS A 43 -4.74 -10.97 -9.28
CA LYS A 43 -5.08 -9.61 -9.70
C LYS A 43 -5.77 -8.85 -8.58
N PHE A 44 -5.44 -7.59 -8.44
CA PHE A 44 -6.12 -6.64 -7.56
C PHE A 44 -6.37 -5.30 -8.27
N PRO A 45 -7.46 -4.59 -7.93
CA PRO A 45 -7.64 -3.21 -8.30
C PRO A 45 -6.72 -2.33 -7.45
N LEU A 46 -5.66 -1.80 -8.06
CA LEU A 46 -4.90 -0.68 -7.52
C LEU A 46 -5.38 0.60 -8.19
N VAL A 47 -5.91 1.52 -7.40
CA VAL A 47 -6.46 2.80 -7.88
C VAL A 47 -5.81 3.96 -7.14
N VAL A 48 -5.77 5.13 -7.78
CA VAL A 48 -5.35 6.38 -7.13
C VAL A 48 -6.58 7.26 -7.03
N GLY A 49 -6.97 7.62 -5.80
CA GLY A 49 -8.20 8.36 -5.54
C GLY A 49 -8.07 9.38 -4.40
N THR A 50 -9.23 9.99 -4.10
CA THR A 50 -9.47 11.00 -3.05
C THR A 50 -8.74 12.34 -3.22
N ARG A 51 -8.94 13.27 -2.26
CA ARG A 51 -8.28 14.60 -2.23
C ARG A 51 -6.76 14.53 -2.29
N TYR A 52 -6.21 13.42 -1.81
CA TYR A 52 -4.80 13.32 -1.46
C TYR A 52 -4.01 12.39 -2.40
N ASN A 53 -4.63 11.95 -3.50
CA ASN A 53 -4.03 11.05 -4.50
C ASN A 53 -3.40 9.81 -3.85
N ILE A 54 -4.14 9.16 -2.96
CA ILE A 54 -3.66 8.01 -2.22
C ILE A 54 -3.79 6.76 -3.11
N PRO A 55 -2.75 5.92 -3.21
CA PRO A 55 -2.88 4.60 -3.84
C PRO A 55 -3.62 3.63 -2.92
N PHE A 56 -4.73 3.07 -3.38
CA PHE A 56 -5.52 2.06 -2.69
C PHE A 56 -5.42 0.73 -3.40
N LEU A 57 -4.92 -0.30 -2.72
CA LEU A 57 -5.11 -1.68 -3.14
C LEU A 57 -6.42 -2.20 -2.55
N ILE A 58 -7.43 -2.35 -3.38
CA ILE A 58 -8.77 -2.73 -2.96
C ILE A 58 -8.85 -4.25 -2.76
N ASN A 59 -9.45 -4.71 -1.66
CA ASN A 59 -9.63 -6.15 -1.40
C ASN A 59 -10.77 -6.75 -2.25
N ARG A 60 -10.52 -6.83 -3.56
CA ARG A 60 -11.36 -7.51 -4.57
C ARG A 60 -10.47 -8.36 -5.47
N PRO A 61 -10.02 -9.54 -5.00
CA PRO A 61 -9.16 -10.41 -5.78
C PRO A 61 -9.81 -10.83 -7.09
N GLY A 62 -9.01 -10.94 -8.15
CA GLY A 62 -9.44 -11.34 -9.49
C GLY A 62 -9.78 -10.16 -10.43
N ILE A 63 -9.92 -8.94 -9.91
CA ILE A 63 -10.16 -7.71 -10.68
C ILE A 63 -8.86 -6.91 -10.82
N GLY A 64 -8.72 -6.12 -11.89
CA GLY A 64 -7.57 -5.22 -12.08
C GLY A 64 -6.34 -5.91 -12.63
N ASN A 65 -5.19 -5.70 -12.01
CA ASN A 65 -3.88 -6.09 -12.52
C ASN A 65 -3.08 -6.92 -11.51
N HIS A 66 -2.04 -7.61 -11.99
CA HIS A 66 -0.97 -8.07 -11.12
C HIS A 66 -0.16 -6.84 -10.69
N VAL A 67 -0.27 -6.46 -9.42
CA VAL A 67 0.27 -5.20 -8.92
C VAL A 67 1.74 -5.35 -8.64
N VAL A 68 2.54 -4.46 -9.21
CA VAL A 68 4.00 -4.42 -9.07
C VAL A 68 4.40 -3.62 -7.83
N GLY A 69 5.32 -4.18 -7.05
CA GLY A 69 5.82 -3.57 -5.85
C GLY A 69 7.15 -4.16 -5.39
N GLU A 70 7.50 -3.87 -4.15
CA GLU A 70 8.78 -4.23 -3.54
C GLU A 70 8.54 -5.05 -2.27
N ILE A 71 9.40 -6.03 -2.03
CA ILE A 71 9.36 -6.88 -0.84
C ILE A 71 10.49 -6.44 0.10
N TYR A 72 10.13 -6.22 1.36
CA TYR A 72 11.08 -5.91 2.43
C TYR A 72 10.98 -6.97 3.53
N SER A 73 12.14 -7.37 4.06
CA SER A 73 12.27 -8.15 5.28
C SER A 73 12.42 -7.18 6.45
N ILE A 74 11.48 -7.20 7.40
CA ILE A 74 11.38 -6.23 8.49
C ILE A 74 11.26 -6.93 9.85
N ASP A 75 11.66 -6.24 10.92
CA ASP A 75 11.37 -6.71 12.28
C ASP A 75 9.96 -6.27 12.75
N GLU A 76 9.54 -6.80 13.90
CA GLU A 76 8.25 -6.46 14.50
C GLU A 76 8.11 -4.97 14.86
N LYS A 77 9.22 -4.31 15.21
CA LYS A 77 9.24 -2.88 15.54
C LYS A 77 8.90 -2.04 14.31
N MET A 78 9.53 -2.33 13.17
CA MET A 78 9.23 -1.70 11.89
C MET A 78 7.80 -2.01 11.46
N PHE A 79 7.33 -3.26 11.63
CA PHE A 79 5.98 -3.64 11.25
C PHE A 79 4.91 -2.86 12.03
N ALA A 80 5.10 -2.68 13.35
CA ALA A 80 4.22 -1.85 14.17
C ALA A 80 4.23 -0.36 13.75
N ARG A 81 5.34 0.15 13.20
CA ARG A 81 5.39 1.52 12.65
C ARG A 81 4.60 1.65 11.36
N LEU A 82 4.63 0.63 10.50
CA LEU A 82 3.80 0.59 9.30
C LEU A 82 2.31 0.52 9.65
N ASP A 83 1.92 -0.23 10.68
CA ASP A 83 0.52 -0.29 11.13
C ASP A 83 -0.02 1.09 11.53
N VAL A 84 0.80 1.92 12.20
CA VAL A 84 0.42 3.29 12.57
C VAL A 84 0.26 4.19 11.33
N LEU A 85 1.13 4.04 10.33
CA LEU A 85 1.04 4.81 9.09
C LEU A 85 -0.26 4.48 8.33
N GLU A 86 -0.53 3.20 8.17
CA GLU A 86 -1.66 2.66 7.40
C GLU A 86 -2.98 2.68 8.20
N ASP A 87 -2.95 3.20 9.43
CA ASP A 87 -4.11 3.34 10.32
C ASP A 87 -4.82 2.00 10.52
N TYR A 88 -4.05 0.91 10.63
CA TYR A 88 -4.55 -0.45 10.81
C TYR A 88 -5.12 -0.66 12.22
N PRO A 89 -6.25 -1.38 12.38
CA PRO A 89 -7.11 -1.99 11.34
C PRO A 89 -8.26 -1.08 10.86
N GLU A 90 -8.28 0.19 11.25
CA GLU A 90 -9.40 1.11 11.03
C GLU A 90 -9.54 1.56 9.57
N PHE A 91 -8.43 1.87 8.89
CA PHE A 91 -8.42 2.31 7.49
C PHE A 91 -8.03 1.20 6.52
N TYR A 92 -6.79 0.69 6.65
CA TYR A 92 -6.36 -0.51 5.94
C TYR A 92 -6.43 -1.73 6.85
N ASP A 93 -6.76 -2.87 6.26
CA ASP A 93 -6.49 -4.18 6.88
C ASP A 93 -5.19 -4.75 6.28
N ARG A 94 -4.66 -5.85 6.82
CA ARG A 94 -3.49 -6.53 6.29
C ARG A 94 -3.71 -8.03 6.16
N GLU A 95 -3.30 -8.60 5.04
CA GLU A 95 -3.42 -10.03 4.77
C GLU A 95 -2.13 -10.57 4.16
N ILE A 96 -1.89 -11.86 4.34
CA ILE A 96 -0.79 -12.55 3.66
C ILE A 96 -1.22 -12.86 2.23
N GLN A 97 -0.45 -12.38 1.26
CA GLN A 97 -0.64 -12.65 -0.17
C GLN A 97 0.59 -13.34 -0.74
N ASP A 98 0.37 -14.14 -1.79
CA ASP A 98 1.47 -14.69 -2.59
C ASP A 98 1.95 -13.63 -3.60
N ILE A 99 3.25 -13.38 -3.61
CA ILE A 99 3.93 -12.43 -4.50
C ILE A 99 4.89 -13.21 -5.39
N ASP A 100 4.69 -13.11 -6.69
CA ASP A 100 5.57 -13.68 -7.71
C ASP A 100 6.85 -12.82 -7.82
N ILE A 101 8.01 -13.48 -7.74
CA ILE A 101 9.33 -12.88 -7.99
C ILE A 101 10.06 -13.66 -9.09
N GLU A 102 11.18 -13.12 -9.59
CA GLU A 102 11.98 -13.74 -10.65
C GLU A 102 11.14 -14.15 -11.89
N ASP A 103 10.29 -13.23 -12.36
CA ASP A 103 9.34 -13.44 -13.46
C ASP A 103 8.32 -14.58 -13.22
N GLY A 104 8.05 -14.90 -11.95
CA GLY A 104 7.07 -15.92 -11.55
C GLY A 104 7.66 -17.31 -11.32
N LYS A 105 9.00 -17.43 -11.27
CA LYS A 105 9.67 -18.69 -10.92
C LYS A 105 9.57 -19.04 -9.44
N GLU A 106 9.50 -18.04 -8.58
CA GLU A 106 9.36 -18.20 -7.14
C GLU A 106 8.21 -17.35 -6.60
N LYS A 107 7.61 -17.82 -5.50
CA LYS A 107 6.56 -17.12 -4.76
C LYS A 107 6.96 -16.90 -3.31
N LEU A 108 6.78 -15.68 -2.83
CA LEU A 108 6.96 -15.33 -1.43
C LEU A 108 5.61 -14.97 -0.80
N LYS A 109 5.36 -15.48 0.39
CA LYS A 109 4.25 -15.04 1.24
C LYS A 109 4.65 -13.73 1.92
N CYS A 110 3.87 -12.68 1.70
CA CYS A 110 4.14 -11.34 2.23
C CYS A 110 2.88 -10.74 2.83
N TRP A 111 3.03 -10.00 3.92
CA TRP A 111 1.99 -9.11 4.43
C TRP A 111 1.76 -7.97 3.44
N VAL A 112 0.49 -7.69 3.16
CA VAL A 112 0.04 -6.61 2.26
C VAL A 112 -1.06 -5.85 2.95
N TYR A 113 -1.02 -4.52 2.90
CA TYR A 113 -2.12 -3.67 3.35
C TYR A 113 -3.17 -3.54 2.25
N LEU A 114 -4.45 -3.82 2.55
CA LEU A 114 -5.56 -3.74 1.58
C LEU A 114 -6.75 -2.98 2.18
N LEU A 115 -7.44 -2.22 1.33
CA LEU A 115 -8.66 -1.52 1.70
C LEU A 115 -9.83 -2.51 1.63
N LYS A 116 -10.34 -2.93 2.79
CA LYS A 116 -11.49 -3.87 2.89
C LYS A 116 -12.84 -3.18 2.81
N ASN A 117 -12.97 -2.07 3.55
CA ASN A 117 -14.18 -1.26 3.58
C ASN A 117 -14.00 -0.11 2.61
N PHE A 118 -14.67 -0.17 1.46
CA PHE A 118 -14.53 0.83 0.41
C PHE A 118 -15.85 1.07 -0.31
N PRO A 119 -16.08 2.29 -0.82
CA PRO A 119 -17.22 2.55 -1.68
C PRO A 119 -16.98 1.95 -3.08
N GLU A 120 -17.97 1.23 -3.61
CA GLU A 120 -17.88 0.48 -4.88
C GLU A 120 -17.43 1.36 -6.06
N LYS A 121 -17.71 2.67 -6.04
CA LYS A 121 -17.25 3.62 -7.05
C LYS A 121 -15.72 3.66 -7.23
N LEU A 122 -14.94 3.32 -6.21
CA LEU A 122 -13.47 3.26 -6.35
C LEU A 122 -13.06 2.20 -7.36
N LEU A 123 -13.87 1.16 -7.59
CA LEU A 123 -13.63 0.17 -8.64
C LEU A 123 -13.81 0.73 -10.05
N ASN A 124 -14.49 1.87 -10.22
CA ASN A 124 -14.67 2.53 -11.51
C ASN A 124 -13.46 3.41 -11.90
N LEU A 125 -12.55 3.67 -10.95
CA LEU A 125 -11.32 4.40 -11.24
C LEU A 125 -10.38 3.54 -12.12
N PRO A 126 -9.47 4.16 -12.89
CA PRO A 126 -8.49 3.41 -13.67
C PRO A 126 -7.63 2.49 -12.79
N HIS A 127 -7.61 1.20 -13.12
CA HIS A 127 -6.76 0.23 -12.42
C HIS A 127 -5.35 0.29 -13.01
N ILE A 128 -4.39 0.72 -12.18
CA ILE A 128 -2.98 0.76 -12.57
C ILE A 128 -2.26 -0.51 -12.11
N ALA A 129 -1.22 -0.93 -12.83
CA ALA A 129 -0.39 -2.07 -12.42
C ALA A 129 0.73 -1.65 -11.48
N GLU A 130 1.15 -0.39 -11.50
CA GLU A 130 2.24 0.13 -10.69
C GLU A 130 1.96 1.58 -10.30
N TYR A 131 2.05 1.90 -9.01
CA TYR A 131 1.98 3.28 -8.54
C TYR A 131 3.32 4.00 -8.71
N LYS A 132 3.25 5.24 -9.22
CA LYS A 132 4.35 6.22 -9.23
C LYS A 132 3.77 7.60 -8.91
N ASN A 133 4.28 8.23 -7.85
CA ASN A 133 3.98 9.63 -7.57
C ASN A 133 4.46 10.52 -8.72
N SER A 134 3.68 11.53 -9.10
CA SER A 134 4.02 12.46 -10.19
C SER A 134 3.67 13.90 -9.81
N ALA A 135 4.21 14.88 -10.53
CA ALA A 135 3.89 16.29 -10.29
C ALA A 135 2.41 16.61 -10.56
N GLU A 136 1.79 15.94 -11.54
CA GLU A 136 0.38 16.13 -11.93
C GLU A 136 -0.60 15.48 -10.95
N LYS A 137 -0.22 14.35 -10.33
CA LYS A 137 -1.00 13.62 -9.33
C LYS A 137 -0.20 13.42 -8.07
N ARG A 138 0.17 14.53 -7.43
CA ARG A 138 1.03 14.52 -6.26
C ARG A 138 0.30 13.98 -5.04
N TYR A 139 0.88 12.95 -4.42
CA TYR A 139 0.45 12.44 -3.12
C TYR A 139 0.61 13.49 -2.03
N GLN A 140 -0.39 13.59 -1.15
CA GLN A 140 -0.35 14.45 0.03
C GLN A 140 -0.19 13.61 1.31
N GLU A 141 0.90 13.88 2.02
CA GLU A 141 1.26 13.21 3.28
C GLU A 141 0.24 13.50 4.39
N ARG A 142 0.11 12.59 5.36
CA ARG A 142 -0.90 12.69 6.44
C ARG A 142 -0.81 14.02 7.21
N CYS A 143 0.39 14.56 7.41
CA CYS A 143 0.61 15.84 8.09
C CYS A 143 0.16 17.08 7.29
N GLN A 144 -0.04 16.95 5.98
CA GLN A 144 -0.49 18.02 5.08
C GLN A 144 -2.01 17.99 4.86
N ARG A 145 -2.68 16.94 5.35
CA ARG A 145 -4.12 16.74 5.16
C ARG A 145 -4.92 17.61 6.14
N VAL A 146 -6.15 17.92 5.76
CA VAL A 146 -7.07 18.66 6.62
C VAL A 146 -7.45 17.80 7.83
N SER A 147 -7.08 18.25 9.03
CA SER A 147 -7.16 17.48 10.29
C SER A 147 -8.56 17.02 10.68
N ASN A 148 -9.60 17.68 10.17
CA ASN A 148 -10.98 17.45 10.60
C ASN A 148 -11.76 16.50 9.67
N ILE A 149 -11.12 15.96 8.63
CA ILE A 149 -11.73 15.01 7.70
C ILE A 149 -11.22 13.62 8.04
N LEU A 150 -12.13 12.70 8.37
CA LEU A 150 -11.76 11.30 8.60
C LEU A 150 -11.38 10.65 7.27
N ALA A 151 -10.44 9.70 7.32
CA ALA A 151 -9.96 9.02 6.12
C ALA A 151 -11.10 8.31 5.36
N LYS A 152 -12.09 7.76 6.09
CA LYS A 152 -13.31 7.18 5.51
C LYS A 152 -14.18 8.19 4.76
N ASP A 153 -14.27 9.43 5.25
CA ASP A 153 -15.07 10.48 4.61
C ASP A 153 -14.34 11.00 3.35
N ASP A 154 -13.02 10.82 3.29
CA ASP A 154 -12.22 11.15 2.12
C ASP A 154 -12.34 10.13 0.99
N LEU A 155 -12.60 8.84 1.29
CA LEU A 155 -12.98 7.85 0.28
C LEU A 155 -14.24 8.28 -0.48
N GLU A 156 -15.09 9.10 0.15
CA GLU A 156 -16.27 9.67 -0.46
C GLU A 156 -15.99 10.93 -1.32
N TYR A 157 -14.78 11.48 -1.32
CA TYR A 157 -14.47 12.69 -2.08
C TYR A 157 -14.45 12.47 -3.60
N GLY A 158 -14.92 13.46 -4.36
CA GLY A 158 -15.02 13.39 -5.82
C GLY A 158 -16.33 12.79 -6.33
N VAL A 159 -17.35 12.65 -5.46
CA VAL A 159 -18.74 12.44 -5.89
C VAL A 159 -19.25 13.77 -6.38
N GLU A 160 -19.27 13.96 -7.70
CA GLU A 160 -20.31 14.80 -8.27
C GLU A 160 -21.63 14.07 -7.97
N THR A 161 -22.38 14.59 -7.01
CA THR A 161 -23.79 14.26 -6.87
C THR A 161 -24.48 14.89 -8.06
N ASP A 162 -24.81 14.09 -9.07
CA ASP A 162 -25.91 14.45 -9.98
C ASP A 162 -27.23 14.54 -9.20
#